data_AF-A0A532DJR4-F1
#
_entry.id   AF-A0A532DJR4-F1
#
_cell.length_a   1.000
_cell.length_b   1.000
_cell.length_c   1.000
_cell.angle_alpha   90.00
_cell.angle_beta   90.00
_cell.angle_gamma   90.00
#
_symmetry.space_group_name_H-M   'P 1'
#
loop_
_entity.id
_entity.type
_entity.pdbx_description
1 polymer ?
#
loop_
_entity_poly.entity_id
_entity_poly.type
_entity_poly.pdbx_seq_one_letter_code
_entity_poly.pdbx_strand_id
1 'polypeptide(L)'
;MAEKYTDRIKEYCEASEVEIPAGFYRHPASRYAIIDTEPIPPKLVAKTWFNQEDVLYFLKTIAAGRRLRILDFKDRQELVLEGGKRFKHGNQF
;
A
#
# COMPACT_ATOMS: atom_id res chain seq x y z
N MET A 1 1.89 -12.60 -19.77
CA MET A 1 0.78 -11.66 -19.51
C MET A 1 1.11 -10.96 -18.21
N ALA A 2 1.20 -9.63 -18.20
CA ALA A 2 1.53 -8.90 -16.98
C ALA A 2 0.42 -9.16 -15.95
N GLU A 3 0.68 -10.02 -14.97
CA GLU A 3 -0.18 -10.19 -13.80
C GLU A 3 -0.52 -8.81 -13.27
N LYS A 4 -1.80 -8.45 -13.30
CA LYS A 4 -2.22 -7.10 -12.94
C LYS A 4 -1.98 -6.97 -11.44
N TYR A 5 -1.23 -5.96 -11.01
CA TYR A 5 -1.05 -5.68 -9.58
C TYR A 5 -2.39 -5.63 -8.83
N THR A 6 -3.48 -5.31 -9.53
CA THR A 6 -4.85 -5.39 -9.02
C THR A 6 -5.20 -6.76 -8.43
N ASP A 7 -4.88 -7.84 -9.14
CA ASP A 7 -5.19 -9.20 -8.67
C ASP A 7 -4.35 -9.55 -7.44
N ARG A 8 -3.03 -9.28 -7.48
CA ARG A 8 -2.14 -9.52 -6.34
C ARG A 8 -2.52 -8.74 -5.08
N ILE A 9 -2.90 -7.47 -5.23
CA ILE A 9 -3.36 -6.64 -4.12
C ILE A 9 -4.68 -7.18 -3.58
N LYS A 10 -5.59 -7.59 -4.46
CA LYS A 10 -6.87 -8.17 -4.07
C LYS A 10 -6.67 -9.47 -3.26
N GLU A 11 -5.86 -10.39 -3.77
CA GLU A 11 -5.53 -11.65 -3.09
C GLU A 11 -4.94 -11.39 -1.69
N TYR A 12 -4.02 -10.43 -1.58
CA TYR A 12 -3.46 -10.04 -0.28
C TYR A 12 -4.52 -9.47 0.67
N CYS A 13 -5.40 -8.60 0.16
CA CYS A 13 -6.44 -7.99 0.98
C CYS A 13 -7.45 -9.03 1.47
N GLU A 14 -7.83 -9.97 0.61
CA GLU A 14 -8.71 -11.09 0.98
C GLU A 14 -8.06 -12.00 2.04
N ALA A 15 -6.77 -12.32 1.88
CA ALA A 15 -6.03 -13.14 2.85
C ALA A 15 -5.75 -12.44 4.20
N SER A 16 -5.64 -11.11 4.19
CA SER A 16 -5.27 -10.30 5.37
C SER A 16 -6.47 -9.59 6.02
N GLU A 17 -7.70 -9.91 5.61
CA GLU A 17 -8.94 -9.28 6.09
C GLU A 17 -8.93 -7.74 5.96
N VAL A 18 -8.38 -7.24 4.84
CA VAL A 18 -8.29 -5.80 4.53
C VAL A 18 -9.45 -5.40 3.63
N GLU A 19 -10.17 -4.35 4.02
CA GLU A 19 -11.25 -3.79 3.20
C GLU A 19 -10.69 -3.06 1.97
N ILE A 20 -11.16 -3.46 0.79
CA ILE A 20 -10.84 -2.79 -0.48
C ILE A 20 -11.90 -1.72 -0.77
N PRO A 21 -11.54 -0.43 -0.82
CA PRO A 21 -12.50 0.62 -1.16
C PRO A 21 -12.91 0.53 -2.63
N ALA A 22 -14.18 0.83 -2.94
CA ALA A 22 -14.68 0.84 -4.33
C ALA A 22 -13.86 1.74 -5.27
N GLY A 23 -13.22 2.79 -4.74
CA GLY A 23 -12.32 3.67 -5.49
C GLY A 23 -11.09 2.98 -6.08
N PHE A 24 -10.65 1.86 -5.52
CA PHE A 24 -9.47 1.10 -5.97
C PHE A 24 -9.64 0.59 -7.41
N TYR A 25 -10.84 0.16 -7.78
CA TYR A 25 -11.13 -0.41 -9.10
C TYR A 25 -11.26 0.65 -10.21
N ARG A 26 -11.19 1.95 -9.88
CA ARG A 26 -11.35 3.03 -10.87
C ARG A 26 -10.15 3.15 -11.81
N HIS A 27 -8.97 2.74 -11.36
CA HIS A 27 -7.74 2.82 -12.14
C HIS A 27 -6.94 1.52 -12.00
N PRO A 28 -6.10 1.16 -12.99
CA PRO A 28 -5.19 0.03 -12.85
C PRO A 28 -4.29 0.22 -11.62
N ALA A 29 -4.16 -0.82 -10.80
CA ALA A 29 -3.30 -0.77 -9.65
C ALA A 29 -1.82 -0.82 -10.06
N SER A 30 -0.97 -0.25 -9.21
CA SER A 30 0.48 -0.13 -9.39
C SER A 30 1.23 -0.88 -8.30
N ARG A 31 2.57 -0.89 -8.40
CA ARG A 31 3.50 -1.65 -7.56
C ARG A 31 3.32 -1.44 -6.05
N TYR A 32 3.15 -0.20 -5.62
CA TYR A 32 3.09 0.16 -4.21
C TYR A 32 1.65 0.43 -3.79
N ALA A 33 1.26 -0.14 -2.65
CA ALA A 33 -0.02 0.15 -2.01
C ALA A 33 0.19 0.54 -0.55
N ILE A 34 -0.78 1.25 0.01
CA ILE A 34 -0.79 1.64 1.42
C ILE A 34 -2.06 1.05 2.06
N ILE A 35 -1.92 0.54 3.27
CA ILE A 35 -3.02 0.09 4.11
C ILE A 35 -3.10 0.96 5.34
N ASP A 36 -4.27 1.50 5.58
CA ASP A 36 -4.62 2.17 6.83
C ASP A 36 -5.02 1.12 7.86
N THR A 37 -4.25 1.02 8.94
CA THR A 37 -4.44 0.03 10.02
C THR A 37 -5.12 0.62 11.25
N GLU A 38 -5.50 1.89 11.21
CA GLU A 38 -6.35 2.47 12.25
C GLU A 38 -7.78 1.93 12.27
N PRO A 39 -8.50 1.81 11.13
CA PRO A 39 -9.84 1.24 11.15
C PRO A 39 -9.81 -0.28 11.40
N ILE A 40 -10.91 -0.80 11.94
CA ILE A 40 -11.16 -2.23 12.12
C ILE A 40 -12.43 -2.57 11.32
N PRO A 41 -12.33 -3.33 10.21
CA PRO A 41 -11.11 -3.92 9.65
C PRO A 41 -10.14 -2.89 9.03
N PRO A 42 -8.84 -3.22 8.90
CA PRO A 42 -7.88 -2.40 8.16
C PRO A 42 -8.37 -2.13 6.75
N LYS A 43 -7.97 -0.99 6.17
CA LYS A 43 -8.51 -0.53 4.88
C LYS A 43 -7.40 -0.19 3.90
N LEU A 44 -7.50 -0.70 2.69
CA LEU A 44 -6.61 -0.33 1.60
C LEU A 44 -6.85 1.14 1.19
N VAL A 45 -5.78 1.90 0.98
CA VAL A 45 -5.88 3.20 0.33
C VAL A 45 -6.18 2.99 -1.15
N ALA A 46 -7.25 3.60 -1.66
CA ALA A 46 -7.70 3.40 -3.05
C ALA A 46 -6.65 3.74 -4.11
N LYS A 47 -5.70 4.62 -3.79
CA LYS A 47 -4.60 5.02 -4.67
C LYS A 47 -3.42 4.07 -4.49
N THR A 48 -2.82 3.68 -5.60
CA THR A 48 -1.55 2.95 -5.66
C THR A 48 -0.51 3.75 -6.44
N TRP A 49 0.77 3.41 -6.30
CA TRP A 49 1.89 4.16 -6.88
C TRP A 49 2.88 3.27 -7.61
N PHE A 50 3.54 3.84 -8.63
CA PHE A 50 4.60 3.17 -9.38
C PHE A 50 5.99 3.41 -8.77
N ASN A 51 6.24 4.60 -8.19
CA ASN A 51 7.50 5.00 -7.60
C ASN A 51 7.35 5.25 -6.08
N GLN A 52 8.47 5.28 -5.36
CA GLN A 52 8.49 5.54 -3.92
C GLN A 52 8.33 7.03 -3.58
N GLU A 53 8.72 7.93 -4.47
CA GLU A 53 8.69 9.38 -4.22
C GLU A 53 7.25 9.89 -4.03
N ASP A 54 6.32 9.41 -4.86
CA ASP A 54 4.90 9.73 -4.74
C ASP A 54 4.26 9.13 -3.48
N VAL A 55 4.74 7.96 -3.04
CA VAL A 55 4.34 7.34 -1.76
C VAL A 55 4.82 8.22 -0.61
N LEU A 56 6.09 8.64 -0.61
CA LEU A 56 6.65 9.56 0.39
C LEU A 56 5.88 10.89 0.43
N TYR A 57 5.55 11.44 -0.73
CA TYR A 57 4.76 12.66 -0.83
C TYR A 57 3.38 12.48 -0.20
N PHE A 58 2.70 11.37 -0.50
CA PHE A 58 1.41 11.04 0.11
C PHE A 58 1.49 10.83 1.63
N LEU A 59 2.54 10.16 2.12
CA LEU A 59 2.75 10.00 3.55
C LEU A 59 2.98 11.34 4.24
N LYS A 60 3.72 12.27 3.62
CA LYS A 60 3.90 13.61 4.20
C LYS A 60 2.61 14.40 4.31
N THR A 61 1.63 14.17 3.44
CA THR A 61 0.35 14.88 3.47
C THR A 61 -0.69 14.22 4.37
N ILE A 62 -0.69 12.90 4.49
CA ILE A 62 -1.75 12.14 5.22
C ILE A 62 -1.26 11.43 6.48
N ALA A 63 0.04 11.10 6.62
CA ALA A 63 0.54 10.31 7.75
C ALA A 63 0.59 11.07 9.07
N ALA A 64 0.18 12.34 9.13
CA ALA A 64 0.05 13.06 10.40
C ALA A 64 -1.06 12.45 11.26
N GLY A 65 -0.69 11.46 12.07
CA GLY A 65 -1.56 10.78 13.03
C GLY A 65 -2.02 9.37 12.62
N ARG A 66 -1.81 8.96 11.37
CA ARG A 66 -2.31 7.66 10.88
C ARG A 66 -1.32 6.51 10.96
N ARG A 67 -1.81 5.32 11.32
CA ARG A 67 -1.02 4.07 11.29
C ARG A 67 -1.11 3.45 9.90
N LEU A 68 -0.14 3.78 9.06
CA LEU A 68 -0.09 3.32 7.67
C LEU A 68 0.97 2.23 7.48
N ARG A 69 0.61 1.13 6.82
CA ARG A 69 1.53 0.10 6.31
C ARG A 69 1.75 0.32 4.82
N ILE A 70 3.00 0.30 4.37
CA ILE A 70 3.34 0.45 2.95
C ILE A 70 3.82 -0.90 2.43
N LEU A 71 3.27 -1.36 1.32
CA LEU A 71 3.56 -2.68 0.74
C LEU A 71 4.08 -2.54 -0.69
N ASP A 72 5.14 -3.27 -0.99
CA ASP A 72 5.69 -3.45 -2.34
C ASP A 72 5.24 -4.80 -2.90
N PHE A 73 4.30 -4.78 -3.84
CA PHE A 73 3.75 -5.99 -4.47
C PHE A 73 4.61 -6.56 -5.59
N LYS A 74 5.68 -5.87 -5.98
CA LYS A 74 6.67 -6.45 -6.90
C LYS A 74 7.58 -7.40 -6.14
N ASP A 75 8.10 -6.94 -5.00
CA ASP A 75 9.10 -7.66 -4.20
C ASP A 75 8.49 -8.39 -2.99
N ARG A 76 7.16 -8.28 -2.77
CA ARG A 76 6.38 -8.89 -1.66
C ARG A 76 6.98 -8.60 -0.29
N GLN A 77 7.22 -7.32 -0.06
CA GLN A 77 7.88 -6.83 1.14
C GLN A 77 7.23 -5.55 1.64
N GLU A 78 7.15 -5.41 2.96
CA GLU A 78 6.74 -4.19 3.61
C GLU A 78 7.85 -3.13 3.48
N LEU A 79 7.46 -1.88 3.30
CA LEU A 79 8.37 -0.75 3.30
C LEU A 79 8.23 0.01 4.62
N VAL A 80 9.35 0.17 5.31
CA VAL A 80 9.42 0.93 6.56
C VAL A 80 10.03 2.30 6.25
N LEU A 81 9.33 3.37 6.64
CA LEU A 81 9.82 4.73 6.48
C LEU A 81 10.90 5.04 7.53
N GLU A 82 12.16 5.14 7.10
CA GLU A 82 13.29 5.50 7.95
C GLU A 82 13.60 7.00 7.85
N GLY A 83 13.67 7.66 9.02
CA GLY A 83 14.04 9.07 9.14
C GLY A 83 13.14 10.04 8.37
N GLY A 84 11.91 9.61 8.03
CA GLY A 84 10.94 10.41 7.27
C GLY A 84 11.34 10.72 5.82
N LYS A 85 12.39 10.06 5.29
CA LYS A 85 12.99 10.42 4.00
C LYS A 85 13.23 9.24 3.06
N ARG A 86 13.37 8.01 3.57
CA ARG A 86 13.72 6.85 2.76
C ARG A 86 12.91 5.64 3.19
N PHE A 87 12.57 4.77 2.24
CA PHE A 87 12.05 3.46 2.56
C PHE A 87 13.18 2.46 2.71
N LYS A 88 13.06 1.59 3.69
CA LYS A 88 13.82 0.35 3.79
C LYS A 88 12.89 -0.83 3.61
N HIS A 89 13.45 -1.90 3.06
CA HIS A 89 12.76 -3.18 3.01
C HIS A 89 12.66 -3.72 4.44
N GLY A 90 11.42 -3.95 4.89
CA GLY A 90 11.08 -4.56 6.17
C GLY A 90 10.79 -6.05 5.99
N ASN A 91 9.68 -6.50 6.59
CA ASN A 91 9.30 -7.90 6.57
C ASN A 91 8.71 -8.31 5.22
N GLN A 92 8.96 -9.56 4.82
CA GLN A 92 8.22 -10.20 3.73
C GLN A 92 6.79 -10.54 4.16
N PHE A 93 5.88 -10.56 3.19
CA PHE A 93 4.48 -10.91 3.38
C PHE A 93 3.97 -11.85 2.30
#